data_AF-A0A4R8C3D8-F1
#
_entry.id   AF-A0A4R8C3D8-F1
#
_cell.length_a   1.000
_cell.length_b   1.000
_cell.length_c   1.000
_cell.angle_alpha   90.00
_cell.angle_beta   90.00
_cell.angle_gamma   90.00
#
_symmetry.space_group_name_H-M   'P 1'
#
loop_
_entity.id
_entity.type
_entity.pdbx_description
1 polymer ?
#
loop_
_entity_poly.entity_id
_entity_poly.type
_entity_poly.pdbx_seq_one_letter_code
_entity_poly.pdbx_strand_id
1 'polypeptide(L)'
;MKTLGILLSTAGLAGVGVLTFAAAAPAQAAETASCSGARSIASAPMLRDHKPPSWGTVRLVRDNCSQYWAEISMASPVVANAKANAFVVQYGGGNNGRVLSCDSSGGNGSVIQGQRTCRTPKIKGGSGITFAAIGREYHNYGGGYEEISENATKRTR
;
A
#
# COMPACT_ATOMS: atom_id res chain seq x y z
N MET A 1 -40.89 9.16 -66.98
CA MET A 1 -39.57 8.57 -67.25
C MET A 1 -39.44 7.31 -66.40
N LYS A 2 -39.24 6.17 -67.09
CA LYS A 2 -38.70 4.85 -66.69
C LYS A 2 -39.09 4.19 -65.36
N THR A 3 -40.18 3.42 -65.46
CA THR A 3 -40.38 1.98 -65.16
C THR A 3 -39.30 1.09 -64.50
N LEU A 4 -39.83 0.19 -63.64
CA LEU A 4 -39.47 -1.24 -63.38
C LEU A 4 -38.19 -1.52 -62.57
N GLY A 5 -38.15 -2.48 -61.64
CA GLY A 5 -39.10 -3.55 -61.35
C GLY A 5 -38.71 -4.35 -60.11
N ILE A 6 -39.70 -5.07 -59.57
CA ILE A 6 -39.59 -6.01 -58.46
C ILE A 6 -39.08 -7.35 -59.02
N LEU A 7 -38.09 -7.96 -58.37
CA LEU A 7 -37.80 -9.39 -58.48
C LEU A 7 -37.83 -10.00 -57.09
N LEU A 8 -38.88 -10.77 -56.81
CA LEU A 8 -38.85 -11.83 -55.81
C LEU A 8 -38.04 -12.99 -56.35
N SER A 9 -37.14 -13.54 -55.55
CA SER A 9 -36.66 -14.92 -55.74
C SER A 9 -36.35 -15.52 -54.38
N THR A 10 -37.23 -16.43 -53.98
CA THR A 10 -37.07 -17.43 -52.94
C THR A 10 -35.88 -18.34 -53.25
N ALA A 11 -35.00 -18.53 -52.27
CA ALA A 11 -34.13 -19.70 -52.18
C ALA A 11 -34.04 -20.12 -50.72
N GLY A 12 -34.55 -21.32 -50.43
CA GLY A 12 -34.52 -21.91 -49.11
C GLY A 12 -33.24 -22.70 -48.81
N LEU A 13 -33.23 -23.22 -47.58
CA LEU A 13 -32.46 -24.36 -47.08
C LEU A 13 -30.94 -24.17 -46.91
N ALA A 14 -30.52 -24.01 -45.66
CA ALA A 14 -29.67 -24.99 -44.97
C ALA A 14 -29.45 -24.54 -43.51
N GLY A 15 -30.02 -25.28 -42.57
CA GLY A 15 -29.64 -25.16 -41.17
C GLY A 15 -28.28 -25.81 -40.97
N VAL A 16 -27.33 -25.10 -40.35
CA VAL A 16 -26.17 -25.70 -39.67
C VAL A 16 -25.77 -24.79 -38.52
N GLY A 17 -25.86 -25.31 -37.30
CA GLY A 17 -24.95 -25.01 -36.20
C GLY A 17 -24.96 -23.58 -35.65
N VAL A 18 -25.76 -23.38 -34.60
CA VAL A 18 -25.51 -22.33 -33.61
C VAL A 18 -24.14 -22.59 -32.98
N LEU A 19 -23.11 -21.86 -33.42
CA LEU A 19 -21.87 -21.75 -32.66
C LEU A 19 -22.11 -20.75 -31.53
N THR A 20 -22.67 -21.21 -30.43
CA THR A 20 -22.54 -20.50 -29.16
C THR A 20 -21.06 -20.54 -28.78
N PHE A 21 -20.32 -19.48 -29.08
CA PHE A 21 -19.07 -19.23 -28.40
C PHE A 21 -19.40 -18.92 -26.94
N ALA A 22 -19.44 -19.97 -26.11
CA ALA A 22 -19.31 -19.84 -24.67
C ALA A 22 -17.91 -19.27 -24.42
N ALA A 23 -17.80 -17.95 -24.43
CA ALA A 23 -16.66 -17.25 -23.87
C ALA A 23 -16.66 -17.60 -22.38
N ALA A 24 -15.89 -18.62 -22.02
CA ALA A 24 -15.48 -18.87 -20.65
C ALA A 24 -14.81 -17.59 -20.16
N ALA A 25 -15.53 -16.82 -19.35
CA ALA A 25 -14.95 -15.71 -18.62
C ALA A 25 -13.74 -16.28 -17.84
N PRO A 26 -12.53 -15.70 -17.94
CA PRO A 26 -11.48 -16.09 -17.05
C PRO A 26 -11.91 -15.70 -15.63
N ALA A 27 -12.30 -16.71 -14.87
CA ALA A 27 -12.50 -16.65 -13.43
C ALA A 27 -11.14 -16.44 -12.74
N GLN A 28 -10.54 -15.27 -12.93
CA GLN A 28 -9.35 -14.80 -12.21
C GLN A 28 -9.40 -13.26 -12.06
N ALA A 29 -10.57 -12.69 -11.83
CA ALA A 29 -10.61 -11.55 -10.92
C ALA A 29 -10.43 -12.15 -9.53
N ALA A 30 -9.17 -12.28 -9.11
CA ALA A 30 -8.81 -12.59 -7.75
C ALA A 30 -9.73 -11.74 -6.86
N GLU A 31 -10.56 -12.41 -6.06
CA GLU A 31 -11.33 -11.75 -5.03
C GLU A 31 -10.36 -10.82 -4.32
N THR A 32 -10.65 -9.52 -4.39
CA THR A 32 -10.16 -8.59 -3.40
C THR A 32 -10.81 -9.04 -2.10
N ALA A 33 -10.23 -10.07 -1.49
CA ALA A 33 -10.53 -10.45 -0.13
C ALA A 33 -10.42 -9.14 0.65
N SER A 34 -11.56 -8.66 1.15
CA SER A 34 -11.65 -7.36 1.79
C SER A 34 -10.89 -7.45 3.11
N CYS A 35 -9.57 -7.25 3.03
CA CYS A 35 -8.66 -7.28 4.15
C CYS A 35 -8.99 -6.11 5.08
N SER A 36 -9.94 -6.35 5.98
CA SER A 36 -10.46 -5.44 6.98
C SER A 36 -9.77 -5.67 8.32
N GLY A 37 -10.14 -4.88 9.35
CA GLY A 37 -9.62 -5.06 10.70
C GLY A 37 -8.20 -4.56 10.89
N ALA A 38 -7.80 -3.49 10.18
CA ALA A 38 -6.54 -2.82 10.42
C ALA A 38 -6.45 -2.36 11.89
N ARG A 39 -5.46 -2.86 12.62
CA ARG A 39 -5.21 -2.49 14.01
C ARG A 39 -3.73 -2.32 14.27
N SER A 40 -3.39 -1.38 15.14
CA SER A 40 -2.01 -1.24 15.64
C SER A 40 -1.70 -2.42 16.56
N ILE A 41 -0.61 -3.12 16.28
CA ILE A 41 -0.12 -4.24 17.09
C ILE A 41 1.14 -3.89 17.88
N ALA A 42 1.84 -2.83 17.47
CA ALA A 42 2.89 -2.19 18.25
C ALA A 42 2.97 -0.70 17.89
N SER A 43 3.43 0.12 18.82
CA SER A 43 3.61 1.56 18.64
C SER A 43 4.83 2.07 19.40
N ALA A 44 5.37 3.18 18.93
CA ALA A 44 6.41 3.94 19.62
C ALA A 44 6.19 5.44 19.40
N PRO A 45 6.48 6.29 20.41
CA PRO A 45 6.47 7.73 20.21
C PRO A 45 7.56 8.11 19.21
N MET A 46 7.31 9.13 18.40
CA MET A 46 8.39 9.79 17.67
C MET A 46 8.92 10.92 18.53
N LEU A 47 10.19 10.85 18.92
CA LEU A 47 10.86 11.84 19.78
C LEU A 47 11.89 12.63 18.98
N ARG A 48 11.70 13.93 18.82
CA ARG A 48 12.65 14.77 18.09
C ARG A 48 13.95 14.85 18.90
N ASP A 49 15.08 14.59 18.26
CA ASP A 49 16.40 14.50 18.90
C ASP A 49 16.43 13.56 20.13
N HIS A 50 15.56 12.54 20.15
CA HIS A 50 15.37 11.60 21.27
C HIS A 50 14.90 12.27 22.58
N LYS A 51 14.28 13.46 22.50
CA LYS A 51 13.80 14.23 23.64
C LYS A 51 12.27 14.38 23.61
N PRO A 52 11.60 14.38 24.78
CA PRO A 52 10.21 14.77 24.87
C PRO A 52 10.03 16.29 24.60
N PRO A 53 8.84 16.73 24.17
CA PRO A 53 7.62 15.95 23.96
C PRO A 53 7.63 15.13 22.66
N SER A 54 6.75 14.13 22.60
CA SER A 54 6.53 13.34 21.38
C SER A 54 5.95 14.21 20.27
N TRP A 55 6.56 14.20 19.09
CA TRP A 55 6.12 14.99 17.93
C TRP A 55 5.28 14.16 16.94
N GLY A 56 5.21 12.84 17.16
CA GLY A 56 4.36 11.92 16.38
C GLY A 56 4.28 10.54 17.01
N THR A 57 3.76 9.57 16.27
CA THR A 57 3.74 8.16 16.65
C THR A 57 3.99 7.31 15.43
N VAL A 58 4.89 6.34 15.54
CA VAL A 58 5.03 5.26 14.56
C VAL A 58 4.30 4.02 15.06
N ARG A 59 3.59 3.34 14.16
CA ARG A 59 2.80 2.15 14.45
C ARG A 59 3.14 1.05 13.47
N LEU A 60 3.28 -0.16 13.99
CA LEU A 60 3.16 -1.37 13.20
C LEU A 60 1.68 -1.76 13.18
N VAL A 61 1.12 -1.87 11.99
CA VAL A 61 -0.29 -2.16 11.76
C VAL A 61 -0.43 -3.51 11.08
N ARG A 62 -1.47 -4.24 11.45
CA ARG A 62 -1.83 -5.53 10.85
C ARG A 62 -3.32 -5.58 10.55
N ASP A 63 -3.68 -6.22 9.44
CA ASP A 63 -5.08 -6.55 9.12
C ASP A 63 -5.41 -8.05 9.32
N ASN A 64 -6.68 -8.40 9.13
CA ASN A 64 -7.17 -9.78 9.27
C ASN A 64 -6.57 -10.73 8.22
N CYS A 65 -6.07 -10.20 7.10
CA CYS A 65 -5.34 -10.97 6.10
C CYS A 65 -3.88 -11.21 6.51
N SER A 66 -3.44 -10.82 7.71
CA SER A 66 -2.04 -10.89 8.12
C SER A 66 -1.11 -10.16 7.15
N GLN A 67 -1.58 -9.02 6.63
CA GLN A 67 -0.71 -8.05 5.98
C GLN A 67 -0.25 -7.04 7.02
N TYR A 68 1.02 -6.64 6.94
CA TYR A 68 1.70 -5.77 7.89
C TYR A 68 2.24 -4.54 7.17
N TRP A 69 2.14 -3.38 7.80
CA TRP A 69 2.74 -2.15 7.30
C TRP A 69 3.07 -1.23 8.46
N ALA A 70 3.98 -0.28 8.22
CA ALA A 70 4.26 0.78 9.16
C ALA A 70 3.45 2.03 8.78
N GLU A 71 2.96 2.73 9.80
CA GLU A 71 2.30 4.03 9.66
C GLU A 71 2.92 5.02 10.62
N ILE A 72 2.99 6.27 10.18
CA ILE A 72 3.28 7.41 11.05
C ILE A 72 2.07 8.31 11.14
N SER A 73 1.85 8.87 12.32
CA SER A 73 0.89 9.94 12.56
C SER A 73 1.54 11.04 13.38
N MET A 74 1.67 12.22 12.78
CA MET A 74 2.27 13.41 13.39
C MET A 74 1.25 14.15 14.25
N ALA A 75 1.70 14.68 15.38
CA ALA A 75 0.85 15.44 16.30
C ALA A 75 0.31 16.74 15.66
N SER A 76 1.08 17.32 14.73
CA SER A 76 0.69 18.48 13.93
C SER A 76 1.21 18.34 12.49
N PRO A 77 0.69 19.11 11.52
CA PRO A 77 1.25 19.15 10.18
C PRO A 77 2.75 19.42 10.21
N VAL A 78 3.52 18.70 9.41
CA VAL A 78 4.96 18.88 9.32
C VAL A 78 5.26 20.27 8.75
N VAL A 79 6.21 20.98 9.37
CA VAL A 79 6.65 22.32 8.97
C VAL A 79 7.56 22.28 7.74
N ALA A 80 7.82 23.44 7.13
CA ALA A 80 8.82 23.54 6.07
C ALA A 80 10.19 23.02 6.54
N ASN A 81 10.95 22.42 5.62
CA ASN A 81 12.26 21.81 5.85
C ASN A 81 12.28 20.60 6.81
N ALA A 82 11.13 20.14 7.30
CA ALA A 82 11.02 18.89 8.03
C ALA A 82 10.36 17.81 7.16
N LYS A 83 10.73 16.55 7.40
CA LYS A 83 10.16 15.37 6.75
C LYS A 83 10.09 14.21 7.74
N ALA A 84 9.03 13.40 7.67
CA ALA A 84 8.95 12.15 8.42
C ALA A 84 8.74 10.96 7.48
N ASN A 85 9.33 9.82 7.79
CA ASN A 85 9.16 8.61 6.98
C ASN A 85 9.04 7.37 7.87
N ALA A 86 8.12 6.48 7.49
CA ALA A 86 7.93 5.21 8.16
C ALA A 86 8.63 4.12 7.37
N PHE A 87 9.20 3.16 8.07
CA PHE A 87 9.83 1.98 7.51
C PHE A 87 9.26 0.75 8.17
N VAL A 88 8.90 -0.24 7.37
CA VAL A 88 8.57 -1.58 7.86
C VAL A 88 9.75 -2.49 7.58
N VAL A 89 10.23 -3.15 8.62
CA VAL A 89 11.33 -4.11 8.54
C VAL A 89 10.76 -5.51 8.71
N GLN A 90 11.04 -6.38 7.74
CA GLN A 90 10.69 -7.79 7.81
C GLN A 90 11.88 -8.60 8.32
N TYR A 91 11.60 -9.49 9.27
CA TYR A 91 12.55 -10.47 9.78
C TYR A 91 12.03 -11.89 9.58
N GLY A 92 12.90 -12.78 9.13
CA GLY A 92 12.57 -14.18 8.80
C GLY A 92 11.96 -14.36 7.40
N GLY A 93 11.86 -15.64 6.99
CA GLY A 93 11.45 -16.02 5.63
C GLY A 93 12.47 -15.62 4.55
N GLY A 94 12.07 -15.72 3.28
CA GLY A 94 12.95 -15.42 2.13
C GLY A 94 13.27 -13.93 1.91
N ASN A 95 12.68 -13.03 2.70
CA ASN A 95 12.90 -11.58 2.62
C ASN A 95 13.46 -11.02 3.94
N ASN A 96 14.23 -11.82 4.68
CA ASN A 96 14.82 -11.40 5.94
C ASN A 96 15.71 -10.17 5.76
N GLY A 97 15.45 -9.11 6.54
CA GLY A 97 16.15 -7.83 6.43
C GLY A 97 15.57 -6.88 5.39
N ARG A 98 14.48 -7.25 4.70
CA ARG A 98 13.79 -6.34 3.78
C ARG A 98 13.27 -5.12 4.54
N VAL A 99 13.56 -3.94 4.02
CA VAL A 99 13.05 -2.66 4.51
C VAL A 99 12.26 -1.97 3.40
N LEU A 100 11.03 -1.54 3.70
CA LEU A 100 10.23 -0.71 2.80
C LEU A 100 9.86 0.59 3.51
N SER A 101 9.93 1.70 2.79
CA SER A 101 9.56 3.03 3.27
C SER A 101 8.16 3.46 2.80
N CYS A 102 7.67 4.61 3.27
CA CYS A 102 6.45 5.21 2.72
C CYS A 102 6.57 5.56 1.23
N ASP A 103 7.79 5.83 0.74
CA ASP A 103 8.06 6.12 -0.68
C ASP A 103 8.21 4.86 -1.55
N SER A 104 8.21 3.66 -0.96
CA SER A 104 8.26 2.40 -1.71
C SER A 104 6.96 2.14 -2.46
N SER A 105 7.02 1.39 -3.57
CA SER A 105 5.83 1.06 -4.38
C SER A 105 4.74 0.37 -3.55
N GLY A 106 3.54 0.98 -3.50
CA GLY A 106 2.40 0.57 -2.67
C GLY A 106 2.23 1.37 -1.36
N GLY A 107 3.18 2.24 -1.04
CA GLY A 107 3.09 3.27 0.00
C GLY A 107 2.42 4.54 -0.53
N ASN A 108 2.38 5.59 0.30
CA ASN A 108 1.75 6.86 -0.05
C ASN A 108 2.69 8.08 0.02
N GLY A 109 4.01 7.85 0.02
CA GLY A 109 5.02 8.90 0.11
C GLY A 109 5.31 9.34 1.55
N SER A 110 6.53 9.82 1.78
CA SER A 110 6.94 10.40 3.07
C SER A 110 6.11 11.62 3.45
N VAL A 111 6.00 11.89 4.76
CA VAL A 111 5.29 13.05 5.29
C VAL A 111 6.13 14.30 5.05
N ILE A 112 5.62 15.18 4.20
CA ILE A 112 6.23 16.47 3.88
C ILE A 112 5.39 17.63 4.44
N GLN A 113 5.80 18.86 4.14
CA GLN A 113 5.13 20.07 4.60
C GLN A 113 3.60 20.00 4.43
N GLY A 114 2.87 20.31 5.51
CA GLY A 114 1.40 20.33 5.53
C GLY A 114 0.75 18.96 5.71
N GLN A 115 1.50 17.86 5.61
CA GLN A 115 0.99 16.51 5.81
C GLN A 115 1.20 16.03 7.24
N ARG A 116 0.47 14.98 7.62
CA ARG A 116 0.51 14.39 8.97
C ARG A 116 0.74 12.89 9.01
N THR A 117 0.59 12.18 7.90
CA THR A 117 0.54 10.72 7.93
C THR A 117 1.19 10.13 6.71
N CYS A 118 1.93 9.05 6.90
CA CYS A 118 2.33 8.17 5.81
C CYS A 118 2.21 6.71 6.21
N ARG A 119 2.14 5.84 5.20
CA ARG A 119 2.09 4.39 5.32
C ARG A 119 3.00 3.73 4.31
N THR A 120 3.65 2.65 4.73
CA THR A 120 4.43 1.79 3.85
C THR A 120 3.52 0.89 3.01
N PRO A 121 4.06 0.21 1.99
CA PRO A 121 3.38 -0.91 1.37
C PRO A 121 3.04 -1.99 2.38
N LYS A 122 1.98 -2.75 2.08
CA LYS A 122 1.58 -3.92 2.85
C LYS A 122 2.46 -5.12 2.50
N ILE A 123 2.96 -5.81 3.52
CA ILE A 123 3.74 -7.05 3.39
C ILE A 123 2.95 -8.20 3.96
N LYS A 124 2.77 -9.27 3.19
CA LYS A 124 2.14 -10.50 3.69
C LYS A 124 3.07 -11.19 4.70
N GLY A 125 2.56 -11.45 5.89
CA GLY A 125 3.27 -12.27 6.88
C GLY A 125 3.17 -13.76 6.59
N GLY A 126 3.79 -14.55 7.46
CA GLY A 126 3.84 -16.00 7.36
C GLY A 126 4.45 -16.61 8.62
N SER A 127 4.53 -17.93 8.66
CA SER A 127 5.15 -18.64 9.80
C SER A 127 6.62 -18.24 9.95
N GLY A 128 7.05 -17.94 11.17
CA GLY A 128 8.41 -17.50 11.48
C GLY A 128 8.77 -16.08 11.03
N ILE A 129 7.82 -15.33 10.44
CA ILE A 129 8.04 -13.94 10.02
C ILE A 129 7.55 -12.99 11.12
N THR A 130 8.34 -11.96 11.39
CA THR A 130 8.05 -10.90 12.37
C THR A 130 8.44 -9.56 11.77
N PHE A 131 7.86 -8.49 12.31
CA PHE A 131 8.00 -7.15 11.77
C PHE A 131 8.30 -6.14 12.87
N ALA A 132 8.97 -5.06 12.50
CA ALA A 132 9.07 -3.84 13.30
C ALA A 132 8.74 -2.64 12.41
N ALA A 133 8.17 -1.60 13.01
CA ALA A 133 8.00 -0.31 12.36
C ALA A 133 9.03 0.67 12.92
N ILE A 134 9.67 1.43 12.05
CA ILE A 134 10.65 2.47 12.38
C ILE A 134 10.12 3.79 11.84
N GLY A 135 10.12 4.82 12.67
CA GLY A 135 9.79 6.18 12.27
C GLY A 135 11.03 7.05 12.35
N ARG A 136 11.37 7.69 11.24
CA ARG A 136 12.51 8.60 11.16
C ARG A 136 12.06 10.03 10.92
N GLU A 137 12.74 10.94 11.58
CA GLU A 137 12.66 12.37 11.33
C GLU A 137 13.85 12.82 10.49
N TYR A 138 13.57 13.71 9.53
CA TYR A 138 14.59 14.41 8.78
C TYR A 138 14.39 15.92 8.82
N HIS A 139 15.49 16.64 8.81
CA HIS A 139 15.51 18.10 8.68
C HIS A 139 16.44 18.52 7.54
N ASN A 140 16.10 19.59 6.83
CA ASN A 140 16.93 20.17 5.78
C ASN A 140 17.49 21.53 6.23
N TYR A 141 18.79 21.58 6.50
CA TYR A 141 19.52 22.79 6.89
C TYR A 141 20.08 23.59 5.70
N GLY A 142 19.68 23.26 4.47
CA GLY A 142 20.13 23.88 3.22
C GLY A 142 21.03 22.98 2.37
N GLY A 143 21.55 21.87 2.92
CA GLY A 143 22.40 20.90 2.21
C GLY A 143 21.69 19.62 1.76
N GLY A 144 20.39 19.47 2.05
CA GLY A 144 19.65 18.22 1.89
C GLY A 144 19.06 17.74 3.21
N TYR A 145 18.32 16.63 3.16
CA TYR A 145 17.68 16.07 4.35
C TYR A 145 18.65 15.19 5.14
N GLU A 146 18.85 15.55 6.40
CA GLU A 146 19.62 14.79 7.39
C GLU A 146 18.67 14.12 8.39
N GLU A 147 18.99 12.90 8.79
CA GLU A 147 18.23 12.18 9.83
C GLU A 147 18.59 12.75 11.21
N ILE A 148 17.58 13.19 11.96
CA ILE A 148 17.78 13.75 13.31
C ILE A 148 17.18 12.88 14.42
N SER A 149 16.36 11.90 14.05
CA SER A 149 15.77 10.97 15.00
C SER A 149 15.34 9.67 14.34
N GLU A 150 15.52 8.56 15.06
CA GLU A 150 14.94 7.26 14.75
C GLU A 150 14.21 6.71 15.98
N ASN A 151 12.99 6.23 15.79
CA ASN A 151 12.21 5.58 16.85
C ASN A 151 11.61 4.28 16.30
N ALA A 152 11.74 3.18 17.04
CA ALA A 152 11.31 1.86 16.58
C ALA A 152 10.30 1.23 17.53
N THR A 153 9.33 0.50 16.97
CA THR A 153 8.48 -0.39 17.74
C THR A 153 9.25 -1.63 18.15
N LYS A 154 8.78 -2.33 19.19
CA LYS A 154 9.21 -3.72 19.44
C LYS A 154 8.91 -4.59 18.21
N ARG A 155 9.78 -5.56 17.95
CA ARG A 155 9.57 -6.58 16.92
C ARG A 155 8.45 -7.53 17.35
N THR A 156 7.46 -7.77 16.50
CA THR A 156 6.29 -8.62 16.81
C THR A 156 5.69 -9.27 15.56
N ARG A 157 4.68 -10.11 15.77
CA ARG A 157 3.76 -10.71 14.79
C ARG A 157 2.32 -10.25 15.05
#